data_AF-A0A2W5G4U4-F1
#
_entry.id   AF-A0A2W5G4U4-F1
#
_cell.length_a   1.000
_cell.length_b   1.000
_cell.length_c   1.000
_cell.angle_alpha   90.00
_cell.angle_beta   90.00
_cell.angle_gamma   90.00
#
_symmetry.space_group_name_H-M   'P 1'
#
loop_
_entity.id
_entity.type
_entity.pdbx_description
1 polymer ?
#
loop_
_entity_poly.entity_id
_entity_poly.type
_entity_poly.pdbx_seq_one_letter_code
_entity_poly.pdbx_strand_id
1 'polypeptide(L)'
;MNSSFWKNYSNIILLLIGIFIGSLVGIFAPDFVTYLKPIGDIFLNLLFVTVIPLVFFAIVSAISGIEQQNQLGKIIGTMALTFLSFILISATFCIIMVYFFPTETPKNISETISENLRNNANINDQIVGFFTVSEFYHLFSRQNMLALLV
;
A
#
# COMPACT_ATOMS: atom_id res chain seq x y z
N MET A 1 -36.33 -18.05 9.08
CA MET A 1 -35.91 -16.66 9.37
C MET A 1 -34.40 -16.55 9.07
N ASN A 2 -34.02 -15.74 8.07
CA ASN A 2 -32.67 -15.22 7.78
C ASN A 2 -31.45 -16.16 7.54
N SER A 3 -31.55 -17.21 6.71
CA SER A 3 -30.35 -17.92 6.21
C SER A 3 -29.61 -17.22 5.05
N SER A 4 -30.13 -16.08 4.55
CA SER A 4 -29.54 -15.32 3.44
C SER A 4 -28.37 -14.43 3.88
N PHE A 5 -28.54 -13.70 4.99
CA PHE A 5 -27.50 -12.82 5.54
C PHE A 5 -26.23 -13.58 5.91
N TRP A 6 -26.37 -14.73 6.56
CA TRP A 6 -25.22 -15.50 7.02
C TRP A 6 -24.39 -16.08 5.87
N LYS A 7 -25.01 -16.43 4.75
CA LYS A 7 -24.29 -16.95 3.57
C LYS A 7 -23.52 -15.86 2.81
N ASN A 8 -24.08 -14.65 2.72
CA ASN A 8 -23.44 -13.54 1.98
C ASN A 8 -22.20 -13.03 2.73
N TYR A 9 -22.29 -12.87 4.05
CA TYR A 9 -21.19 -12.35 4.88
C TYR A 9 -20.27 -13.43 5.45
N SER A 10 -20.53 -14.71 5.18
CA SER A 10 -19.77 -15.85 5.75
C SER A 10 -18.27 -15.68 5.54
N ASN A 11 -17.84 -15.30 4.32
CA ASN A 11 -16.42 -15.15 3.99
C ASN A 11 -15.75 -14.04 4.78
N ILE A 12 -16.42 -12.89 4.95
CA ILE A 12 -15.88 -11.74 5.69
C ILE A 12 -15.79 -12.09 7.18
N ILE A 13 -16.82 -12.74 7.73
CA ILE A 13 -16.84 -13.18 9.14
C ILE A 13 -15.72 -14.19 9.40
N LEU A 14 -15.49 -15.14 8.49
CA LEU A 14 -14.42 -16.13 8.60
C LEU A 14 -13.04 -15.49 8.54
N LEU A 15 -12.84 -14.50 7.66
CA LEU A 15 -11.60 -13.75 7.57
C LEU A 15 -11.32 -13.01 8.87
N LEU A 16 -12.33 -12.31 9.42
CA LEU A 16 -12.18 -11.55 10.66
C LEU A 16 -11.87 -12.46 11.85
N ILE A 17 -12.53 -13.62 11.94
CA ILE A 17 -12.23 -14.66 12.91
C ILE A 17 -10.80 -15.20 12.74
N GLY A 18 -10.36 -15.41 11.50
CA GLY A 18 -8.99 -15.84 11.19
C GLY A 18 -7.94 -14.83 11.66
N ILE A 19 -8.16 -13.53 11.42
CA ILE A 19 -7.28 -12.45 11.92
C ILE A 19 -7.26 -12.46 13.45
N PHE A 20 -8.42 -12.58 14.08
CA PHE A 20 -8.53 -12.56 15.54
C PHE A 20 -7.80 -13.74 16.19
N ILE A 21 -8.04 -14.95 15.69
CA ILE A 21 -7.35 -16.17 16.16
C ILE A 21 -5.86 -16.09 15.89
N GLY A 22 -5.43 -15.65 14.70
CA GLY A 22 -4.02 -15.50 14.34
C GLY A 22 -3.30 -14.51 15.26
N SER A 23 -3.95 -13.38 15.59
CA SER A 23 -3.44 -12.41 16.56
C SER A 23 -3.32 -13.00 17.98
N LEU A 24 -4.33 -13.75 18.42
CA LEU A 24 -4.34 -14.40 19.73
C LEU A 24 -3.21 -15.44 19.86
N VAL A 25 -3.04 -16.29 18.84
CA VAL A 25 -1.95 -17.27 18.77
C VAL A 25 -0.59 -16.55 18.77
N GLY A 26 -0.48 -15.41 18.09
CA GLY A 26 0.72 -14.57 18.09
C GLY A 26 1.18 -14.12 19.47
N ILE A 27 0.23 -13.86 20.38
CA ILE A 27 0.51 -13.40 21.75
C ILE A 27 0.82 -14.58 22.68
N PHE A 28 0.03 -15.65 22.63
CA PHE A 28 0.13 -16.74 23.60
C PHE A 28 1.15 -17.83 23.24
N ALA A 29 1.52 -17.98 21.97
CA ALA A 29 2.42 -19.03 21.50
C ALA A 29 3.37 -18.53 20.38
N PRO A 30 4.32 -17.64 20.70
CA PRO A 30 5.23 -17.04 19.71
C PRO A 30 6.11 -18.08 18.98
N ASP A 31 6.50 -19.17 19.64
CA ASP A 31 7.27 -20.24 19.02
C ASP A 31 6.50 -20.97 17.90
N PHE A 32 5.16 -21.07 18.05
CA PHE A 32 4.30 -21.66 17.02
C PHE A 32 4.16 -20.74 15.80
N VAL A 33 4.29 -19.42 16.00
CA VAL A 33 4.25 -18.43 14.90
C VAL A 33 5.40 -18.63 13.94
N THR A 34 6.58 -19.04 14.39
CA THR A 34 7.73 -19.27 13.49
C THR A 34 7.43 -20.39 12.47
N TYR A 35 6.69 -21.42 12.89
CA TYR A 35 6.25 -22.49 11.98
C TYR A 35 5.09 -22.06 11.08
N LEU A 36 4.27 -21.11 11.52
CA LEU A 36 3.14 -20.57 10.75
C LEU A 36 3.54 -19.41 9.81
N LYS A 37 4.69 -18.78 10.05
CA LYS A 37 5.23 -17.74 9.18
C LYS A 37 5.39 -18.17 7.71
N PRO A 38 5.97 -19.33 7.37
CA PRO A 38 6.13 -19.73 5.97
C PRO A 38 4.81 -19.84 5.20
N ILE A 39 3.70 -20.23 5.83
CA ILE A 39 2.40 -20.26 5.15
C ILE A 39 1.89 -18.84 4.85
N GLY A 40 2.13 -17.89 5.77
CA GLY A 40 1.86 -16.47 5.55
C GLY A 40 2.72 -15.88 4.44
N ASP A 41 4.02 -16.19 4.42
CA ASP A 41 4.95 -15.72 3.41
C ASP A 41 4.57 -16.24 2.01
N ILE A 42 4.17 -17.52 1.89
CA ILE A 42 3.64 -18.08 0.63
C ILE A 42 2.38 -17.32 0.20
N PHE A 43 1.43 -17.09 1.11
CA PHE A 43 0.21 -16.36 0.80
C PHE A 43 0.50 -14.94 0.28
N LEU A 44 1.38 -14.19 0.97
CA LEU A 44 1.78 -12.86 0.53
C LEU A 44 2.50 -12.89 -0.82
N ASN A 45 3.39 -13.85 -1.05
CA ASN A 45 4.07 -13.98 -2.33
C ASN A 45 3.10 -14.29 -3.47
N LEU A 46 2.09 -15.14 -3.26
CA LEU A 46 1.04 -15.42 -4.25
C LEU A 46 0.16 -14.19 -4.54
N LEU A 47 -0.20 -13.44 -3.49
CA LEU A 47 -0.90 -12.15 -3.62
C LEU A 47 -0.11 -11.24 -4.55
N PHE A 48 1.18 -11.07 -4.27
CA PHE A 48 2.05 -10.18 -5.00
C PHE A 48 2.31 -10.59 -6.46
N VAL A 49 2.45 -11.88 -6.74
CA VAL A 49 2.56 -12.39 -8.12
C VAL A 49 1.29 -12.09 -8.92
N THR A 50 0.13 -12.08 -8.25
CA THR A 50 -1.16 -11.80 -8.89
C THR A 50 -1.43 -10.30 -9.08
N VAL A 51 -1.06 -9.47 -8.10
CA VAL A 51 -1.38 -8.03 -8.12
C VAL A 51 -0.64 -7.30 -9.22
N ILE A 52 0.63 -7.60 -9.48
CA ILE A 52 1.43 -6.80 -10.42
C ILE A 52 0.87 -6.89 -11.85
N PRO A 53 0.59 -8.08 -12.43
CA PRO A 53 -0.03 -8.17 -13.75
C PRO A 53 -1.46 -7.62 -13.76
N LEU A 54 -2.23 -7.86 -12.69
CA LEU A 54 -3.62 -7.37 -12.57
C LEU A 54 -3.67 -5.85 -12.63
N VAL A 55 -2.77 -5.15 -11.94
CA VAL A 55 -2.68 -3.68 -11.96
C VAL A 55 -2.35 -3.19 -13.37
N PHE A 56 -1.34 -3.77 -14.03
CA PHE A 56 -0.99 -3.42 -15.42
C PHE A 56 -2.19 -3.55 -16.37
N PHE A 57 -2.85 -4.72 -16.39
CA PHE A 57 -4.00 -4.93 -17.26
C PHE A 57 -5.20 -4.03 -16.91
N ALA A 58 -5.44 -3.77 -15.62
CA ALA A 58 -6.51 -2.88 -15.19
C ALA A 58 -6.29 -1.44 -15.68
N ILE A 59 -5.05 -0.95 -15.66
CA ILE A 59 -4.72 0.40 -16.13
C ILE A 59 -4.82 0.48 -17.65
N VAL A 60 -4.23 -0.47 -18.38
CA VAL A 60 -4.34 -0.52 -19.85
C VAL A 60 -5.82 -0.56 -20.26
N SER A 61 -6.63 -1.38 -19.59
CA SER A 61 -8.08 -1.43 -19.83
C SER A 61 -8.78 -0.11 -19.48
N ALA A 62 -8.40 0.55 -18.37
CA ALA A 62 -8.99 1.82 -17.96
C ALA A 62 -8.65 2.94 -18.94
N ILE A 63 -7.40 3.03 -19.40
CA ILE A 63 -6.95 4.04 -20.36
C ILE A 63 -7.54 3.76 -21.75
N SER A 64 -7.58 2.49 -22.18
CA SER A 64 -8.18 2.10 -23.47
C SER A 64 -9.66 2.46 -23.60
N GLY A 65 -10.39 2.60 -22.50
CA GLY A 65 -11.81 2.98 -22.50
C GLY A 65 -12.06 4.49 -22.61
N ILE A 66 -11.02 5.33 -22.57
CA ILE A 66 -11.15 6.79 -22.59
C ILE A 66 -10.97 7.30 -24.02
N GLU A 67 -12.08 7.41 -24.76
CA GLU A 67 -12.07 7.84 -26.17
C GLU A 67 -11.79 9.34 -26.37
N GLN A 68 -11.98 10.18 -25.33
CA GLN A 68 -11.90 11.64 -25.44
C GLN A 68 -10.73 12.22 -24.63
N GLN A 69 -9.77 12.82 -25.33
CA GLN A 69 -8.51 13.33 -24.76
C GLN A 69 -8.70 14.33 -23.61
N ASN A 70 -9.77 15.14 -23.60
CA ASN A 70 -10.05 16.09 -22.52
C ASN A 70 -10.60 15.45 -21.24
N GLN A 71 -11.15 14.24 -21.31
CA GLN A 71 -11.70 13.56 -20.12
C GLN A 71 -10.58 12.97 -19.26
N LEU A 72 -9.52 12.44 -19.87
CA LEU A 72 -8.37 11.88 -19.18
C LEU A 72 -7.71 12.92 -18.25
N GLY A 73 -7.42 14.11 -18.78
CA GLY A 73 -6.81 15.19 -17.99
C GLY A 73 -7.69 15.65 -16.81
N LYS A 74 -9.02 15.69 -17.00
CA LYS A 74 -9.95 16.05 -15.92
C LYS A 74 -10.02 14.99 -14.82
N ILE A 75 -9.99 13.71 -15.19
CA ILE A 75 -9.98 12.59 -14.25
C ILE A 75 -8.67 12.62 -13.44
N ILE A 76 -7.52 12.70 -14.12
CA ILE A 76 -6.21 12.78 -13.46
C ILE A 76 -6.14 14.02 -12.55
N GLY A 77 -6.58 15.18 -13.02
CA GLY A 77 -6.58 16.42 -12.22
C GLY A 77 -7.48 16.32 -10.97
N THR A 78 -8.68 15.75 -11.12
CA THR A 78 -9.61 15.56 -9.99
C THR A 78 -9.09 14.53 -8.99
N MET A 79 -8.50 13.43 -9.49
CA MET A 79 -7.86 12.41 -8.68
C MET A 79 -6.69 13.01 -7.90
N ALA A 80 -5.76 13.70 -8.57
CA ALA A 80 -4.61 14.34 -7.94
C ALA A 80 -5.03 15.34 -6.85
N LEU A 81 -6.03 16.18 -7.12
CA LEU A 81 -6.56 17.12 -6.14
C LEU A 81 -7.14 16.38 -4.91
N THR A 82 -7.92 15.33 -5.15
CA THR A 82 -8.55 14.55 -4.07
C THR A 82 -7.49 13.87 -3.19
N PHE A 83 -6.48 13.25 -3.80
CA PHE A 83 -5.37 12.64 -3.06
C PHE A 83 -4.57 13.67 -2.28
N LEU A 84 -4.22 14.82 -2.89
CA LEU A 84 -3.47 15.87 -2.21
C LEU A 84 -4.23 16.43 -1.01
N SER A 85 -5.54 16.68 -1.17
CA SER A 85 -6.40 17.11 -0.06
C SER A 85 -6.45 16.07 1.06
N PHE A 86 -6.55 14.78 0.72
CA PHE A 86 -6.59 13.70 1.73
C PHE A 86 -5.25 13.50 2.44
N ILE A 87 -4.13 13.68 1.73
CA ILE A 87 -2.78 13.65 2.34
C ILE A 87 -2.65 14.80 3.35
N LEU A 88 -3.03 16.02 2.96
CA LEU A 88 -2.98 17.18 3.85
C LEU A 88 -3.90 17.02 5.06
N ILE A 89 -5.13 16.52 4.87
CA ILE A 89 -6.06 16.29 5.98
C ILE A 89 -5.51 15.22 6.93
N SER A 90 -4.97 14.13 6.39
CA SER A 90 -4.41 13.02 7.18
C SER A 90 -3.16 13.47 7.94
N ALA A 91 -2.28 14.24 7.31
CA ALA A 91 -1.07 14.77 7.95
C ALA A 91 -1.43 15.72 9.10
N THR A 92 -2.37 16.64 8.87
CA THR A 92 -2.86 17.56 9.89
C THR A 92 -3.50 16.81 11.04
N PHE A 93 -4.36 15.82 10.76
CA PHE A 93 -5.00 14.99 11.78
C PHE A 93 -3.98 14.20 12.60
N CYS A 94 -2.96 13.63 11.95
CA CYS A 94 -1.87 12.92 12.62
C CYS A 94 -1.12 13.84 13.60
N ILE A 95 -0.74 15.04 13.16
CA ILE A 95 -0.05 16.04 14.00
C ILE A 95 -0.91 16.41 15.22
N ILE A 96 -2.21 16.65 15.02
CA ILE A 96 -3.15 16.98 16.11
C ILE A 96 -3.23 15.81 17.10
N MET A 97 -3.35 14.57 16.62
CA MET A 97 -3.42 13.40 17.49
C MET A 97 -2.14 13.18 18.29
N VAL A 98 -0.98 13.38 17.68
CA VAL A 98 0.32 13.31 18.38
C VAL A 98 0.46 14.40 19.44
N TYR A 99 -0.13 15.58 19.21
CA TYR A 99 -0.15 16.64 20.22
C TYR A 99 -1.07 16.32 21.41
N PHE A 100 -2.22 15.69 21.15
CA PHE A 100 -3.16 15.27 22.21
C PHE A 100 -2.67 14.06 23.01
N PHE A 101 -1.97 13.13 22.37
CA PHE A 101 -1.35 11.97 22.99
C PHE A 101 0.16 12.05 22.77
N PRO A 102 0.92 12.70 23.66
CA PRO A 102 2.37 12.79 23.52
C PRO A 102 2.95 11.37 23.59
N THR A 103 3.23 10.81 22.42
CA THR A 103 3.95 9.55 22.29
C THR A 103 5.42 9.83 22.58
N GLU A 104 6.05 9.01 23.41
CA GLU A 104 7.49 9.13 23.64
C GLU A 104 8.21 9.03 22.29
N THR A 105 9.02 10.02 21.94
CA THR A 105 9.81 10.00 20.71
C THR A 105 10.88 8.92 20.86
N PRO A 106 10.89 7.87 20.02
CA PRO A 106 11.99 6.90 20.06
C PRO A 106 13.32 7.62 19.84
N LYS A 107 14.28 7.38 20.74
CA LYS A 107 15.60 8.03 20.78
C LYS A 107 16.40 7.97 19.47
N ASN A 108 16.04 7.09 18.54
CA ASN A 108 16.75 6.84 17.27
C ASN A 108 16.22 7.66 16.09
N ILE A 109 15.15 8.47 16.28
CA ILE A 109 14.52 9.21 15.17
C ILE A 109 15.45 10.29 14.60
N SER A 110 16.18 11.02 15.44
CA SER A 110 17.05 12.13 14.98
C SER A 110 18.19 11.64 14.08
N GLU A 111 18.79 10.49 14.40
CA GLU A 111 19.83 9.85 13.60
C GLU A 111 19.27 9.31 12.29
N THR A 112 18.11 8.64 12.34
CA THR A 112 17.44 8.07 11.16
C THR A 112 16.99 9.17 10.18
N ILE A 113 16.46 10.30 10.67
CA ILE A 113 16.06 11.43 9.81
C ILE A 113 17.28 12.05 9.12
N SER A 114 18.38 12.22 9.86
CA SER A 114 19.61 12.80 9.32
C SER A 114 20.27 11.92 8.25
N GLU A 115 20.22 10.60 8.40
CA GLU A 115 20.72 9.65 7.41
C GLU A 115 19.83 9.60 6.16
N ASN A 116 18.50 9.60 6.32
CA ASN A 116 17.56 9.63 5.19
C ASN A 116 17.67 10.94 4.39
N LEU A 117 17.86 12.09 5.03
CA LEU A 117 18.08 13.35 4.33
C LEU A 117 19.40 13.38 3.54
N ARG A 118 20.41 12.63 3.99
CA ARG A 118 21.71 12.52 3.29
C ARG A 118 21.66 11.59 2.08
N ASN A 119 20.87 10.51 2.16
CA ASN A 119 20.72 9.55 1.07
C ASN A 119 19.64 9.94 0.04
N ASN A 120 18.65 10.78 0.40
CA ASN A 120 17.57 11.26 -0.48
C ASN A 120 17.83 12.67 -1.06
N ALA A 121 19.07 13.19 -1.00
CA ALA A 121 19.34 14.58 -1.40
C ALA A 121 19.14 14.86 -2.90
N ASN A 122 19.23 13.85 -3.77
CA ASN A 122 19.00 14.02 -5.21
C ASN A 122 17.54 13.72 -5.57
N ILE A 123 16.70 14.73 -5.38
CA ILE A 123 15.34 14.77 -5.93
C ILE A 123 15.35 14.46 -7.45
N ASN A 124 16.44 14.82 -8.15
CA ASN A 124 16.65 14.50 -9.56
C ASN A 124 16.60 13.00 -9.82
N ASP A 125 17.30 12.19 -9.01
CA ASP A 125 17.34 10.74 -9.19
C ASP A 125 15.97 10.11 -8.87
N GLN A 126 15.25 10.68 -7.89
CA GLN A 126 13.90 10.24 -7.53
C GLN A 126 12.88 10.56 -8.63
N ILE A 127 12.96 11.76 -9.23
CA ILE A 127 12.10 12.14 -10.35
C ILE A 127 12.37 11.21 -11.55
N VAL A 128 13.64 10.98 -11.88
CA VAL A 128 14.01 10.06 -12.96
C VAL A 128 13.49 8.65 -12.68
N GLY A 129 13.54 8.19 -11.42
CA GLY A 129 12.99 6.90 -10.99
C GLY A 129 11.46 6.78 -11.04
N PHE A 130 10.71 7.88 -11.11
CA PHE A 130 9.26 7.83 -11.32
C PHE A 130 8.87 7.53 -12.76
N PHE A 131 9.68 7.99 -13.72
CA PHE A 131 9.39 7.85 -15.15
C PHE A 131 10.18 6.72 -15.80
N THR A 132 11.28 6.28 -15.19
CA THR A 132 12.21 5.33 -15.82
C THR A 132 12.69 4.29 -14.82
N VAL A 133 12.96 3.09 -15.31
CA VAL A 133 13.67 2.04 -14.59
C VAL A 133 14.98 1.72 -15.30
N SER A 134 15.96 1.20 -14.56
CA SER A 134 17.26 0.82 -15.10
C SER A 134 17.17 -0.27 -16.17
N GLU A 135 16.31 -1.27 -15.95
CA GLU A 135 16.16 -2.44 -16.82
C GLU A 135 14.68 -2.83 -16.94
N PHE A 136 14.23 -3.21 -18.14
CA PHE A 136 12.81 -3.41 -18.43
C PHE A 136 12.11 -4.43 -17.51
N TYR A 137 12.79 -5.50 -17.11
CA TYR A 137 12.18 -6.52 -16.24
C TYR A 137 11.89 -5.99 -14.82
N HIS A 138 12.54 -4.91 -14.39
CA HIS A 138 12.26 -4.25 -13.12
C HIS A 138 10.93 -3.47 -13.12
N LEU A 139 10.31 -3.23 -14.28
CA LEU A 139 8.96 -2.64 -14.36
C LEU A 139 7.92 -3.50 -13.62
N PHE A 140 8.04 -4.83 -13.73
CA PHE A 140 7.15 -5.77 -13.05
C PHE A 140 7.59 -6.08 -11.61
N SER A 141 8.50 -5.28 -11.03
CA SER A 141 8.84 -5.38 -9.61
C SER A 141 7.84 -4.59 -8.75
N ARG A 142 7.54 -5.11 -7.55
CA ARG A 142 6.74 -4.40 -6.53
C ARG A 142 7.30 -3.03 -6.14
N GLN A 143 8.61 -2.84 -6.30
CA GLN A 143 9.28 -1.58 -5.93
C GLN A 143 9.01 -0.45 -6.93
N ASN A 144 8.74 -0.78 -8.20
CA ASN A 144 8.61 0.18 -9.29
C ASN A 144 7.17 0.31 -9.77
N MET A 145 6.17 0.09 -8.89
CA MET A 145 4.77 0.19 -9.27
C MET A 145 4.43 1.55 -9.87
N LEU A 146 5.02 2.66 -9.37
CA LEU A 146 4.78 3.99 -9.94
C LEU A 146 5.27 4.09 -11.39
N ALA A 147 6.48 3.59 -11.68
CA ALA A 147 7.02 3.57 -13.04
C ALA A 147 6.29 2.59 -13.98
N LEU A 148 5.56 1.61 -13.43
CA LEU A 148 4.65 0.75 -14.20
C LEU A 148 3.36 1.48 -14.61
N LEU A 149 2.93 2.50 -13.85
CA LEU A 149 1.70 3.26 -14.14
C LEU A 149 1.88 4.29 -15.26
N VAL A 150 3.10 4.79 -15.43
CA VAL A 150 3.45 5.92 -16.30
C VAL A 150 3.93 5.41 -17.66
#